data_AF-A0A961Y107-F1
#
_entry.id   AF-A0A961Y107-F1
#
_cell.length_a   1.000
_cell.length_b   1.000
_cell.length_c   1.000
_cell.angle_alpha   90.00
_cell.angle_beta   90.00
_cell.angle_gamma   90.00
#
_symmetry.space_group_name_H-M   'P 1'
#
loop_
_entity.id
_entity.type
_entity.pdbx_description
1 polymer ?
#
loop_
_entity_poly.entity_id
_entity_poly.type
_entity_poly.pdbx_seq_one_letter_code
_entity_poly.pdbx_strand_id
1 'polypeptide(L)'
;MSRSDPIDLSPETLAAAVESKAWPFEEARKIVGRYKGRDFPETVLFETGYGPSGLPHIGTFGEVARTTMVRHAFRLLTQDKVKTRLLCFSDDMDGMRKIPDNVPDRAFLEPYVQMPLTSVPNPFGGDYESFGHHNNAMLR
;
A
#
# COMPACT_ATOMS: atom_id res chain seq x y z
N MET A 1 -18.32 -0.97 5.65
CA MET A 1 -17.82 -2.08 4.81
C MET A 1 -17.45 -1.49 3.45
N SER A 2 -16.17 -1.34 3.13
CA SER A 2 -15.74 -0.89 1.80
C SER A 2 -16.19 -1.94 0.78
N ARG A 3 -17.13 -1.59 -0.10
CA ARG A 3 -17.39 -2.40 -1.30
C ARG A 3 -16.11 -2.32 -2.13
N SER A 4 -15.52 -3.47 -2.43
CA SER A 4 -14.45 -3.56 -3.41
C SER A 4 -14.96 -2.97 -4.72
N ASP A 5 -14.17 -2.09 -5.36
CA ASP A 5 -14.55 -1.52 -6.65
C ASP A 5 -14.94 -2.63 -7.65
N PRO A 6 -16.04 -2.43 -8.40
CA PRO A 6 -16.46 -3.40 -9.41
C PRO A 6 -15.34 -3.57 -10.43
N ILE A 7 -15.08 -4.82 -10.83
CA ILE A 7 -14.12 -5.16 -11.89
C ILE A 7 -14.88 -5.70 -13.09
N ASP A 8 -14.38 -5.42 -14.29
CA ASP A 8 -14.95 -5.99 -15.50
C ASP A 8 -14.65 -7.49 -15.57
N LEU A 9 -15.70 -8.30 -15.68
CA LEU A 9 -15.65 -9.75 -15.82
C LEU A 9 -16.15 -10.21 -17.19
N SER A 10 -16.14 -9.32 -18.18
CA SER A 10 -16.45 -9.68 -19.56
C SER A 10 -15.58 -10.86 -20.03
N PRO A 11 -16.10 -11.74 -20.91
CA PRO A 11 -15.31 -12.86 -21.45
C PRO A 11 -13.98 -12.43 -22.06
N GLU A 12 -13.96 -11.26 -22.72
CA GLU A 12 -12.75 -10.66 -23.29
C GLU A 12 -11.72 -10.33 -22.21
N THR A 13 -12.12 -9.61 -21.15
CA THR A 13 -11.23 -9.26 -20.04
C THR A 13 -10.71 -10.50 -19.31
N LEU A 14 -11.55 -11.52 -19.11
CA LEU A 14 -11.14 -12.78 -18.49
C LEU A 14 -10.15 -13.57 -19.36
N ALA A 15 -10.37 -13.62 -20.69
CA ALA A 15 -9.43 -14.27 -21.60
C ALA A 15 -8.07 -13.55 -21.59
N ALA A 16 -8.08 -12.22 -21.67
CA ALA A 16 -6.86 -11.40 -21.59
C ALA A 16 -6.13 -11.61 -20.26
N ALA A 17 -6.85 -11.72 -19.14
CA ALA A 17 -6.28 -11.98 -17.82
C ALA A 17 -5.52 -13.32 -17.74
N VAL A 18 -6.06 -14.37 -18.34
CA VAL A 18 -5.44 -15.71 -18.35
C VAL A 18 -4.15 -15.72 -19.18
N GLU A 19 -4.16 -15.06 -20.34
CA GLU A 19 -3.02 -15.04 -21.26
C GLU A 19 -1.95 -14.00 -20.92
N SER A 20 -2.31 -12.98 -20.12
CA SER A 20 -1.42 -11.87 -19.80
C SER A 20 -0.11 -12.33 -19.15
N LYS A 21 1.00 -11.90 -19.75
CA LYS A 21 2.38 -12.07 -19.24
C LYS A 21 2.85 -10.89 -18.37
N ALA A 22 1.97 -9.93 -18.07
CA ALA A 22 2.32 -8.84 -17.20
C ALA A 22 2.61 -9.37 -15.79
N TRP A 23 3.63 -8.81 -15.15
CA TRP A 23 4.11 -9.27 -13.84
C TRP A 23 3.03 -9.42 -12.75
N PRO A 24 1.95 -8.60 -12.67
CA PRO A 24 0.94 -8.79 -11.64
C PRO A 24 0.18 -10.11 -11.81
N PHE A 25 -0.04 -10.55 -13.05
CA PHE A 25 -0.70 -11.82 -13.36
C PHE A 25 0.21 -13.01 -13.05
N GLU A 26 1.52 -12.89 -13.23
CA GLU A 26 2.46 -13.92 -12.79
C GLU A 26 2.44 -14.11 -11.27
N GLU A 27 2.49 -13.01 -10.51
CA GLU A 27 2.40 -13.09 -9.03
C GLU A 27 1.02 -13.60 -8.58
N ALA A 28 -0.07 -13.15 -9.21
CA ALA A 28 -1.41 -13.62 -8.91
C ALA A 28 -1.58 -15.13 -9.22
N ARG A 29 -1.00 -15.64 -10.31
CA ARG A 29 -0.99 -17.07 -10.63
C ARG A 29 -0.27 -17.89 -9.56
N LYS A 30 0.85 -17.39 -9.02
CA LYS A 30 1.53 -18.05 -7.88
C LYS A 30 0.62 -18.15 -6.66
N ILE A 31 -0.16 -17.10 -6.36
CA ILE A 31 -1.13 -17.12 -5.26
C ILE A 31 -2.22 -18.16 -5.52
N VAL A 32 -2.85 -18.16 -6.70
CA VAL A 32 -3.86 -19.16 -7.08
C VAL A 32 -3.28 -20.58 -7.00
N GLY A 33 -2.06 -20.77 -7.49
CA GLY A 33 -1.34 -22.05 -7.46
C GLY A 33 -1.14 -22.60 -6.04
N ARG A 34 -0.93 -21.74 -5.03
CA ARG A 34 -0.84 -22.16 -3.62
C ARG A 34 -2.13 -22.77 -3.07
N TYR A 35 -3.26 -22.56 -3.72
CA TYR A 35 -4.56 -23.12 -3.32
C TYR A 35 -5.04 -24.21 -4.29
N LYS A 36 -4.22 -24.66 -5.23
CA LYS A 36 -4.59 -25.78 -6.10
C LYS A 36 -4.81 -27.06 -5.27
N GLY A 37 -6.02 -27.62 -5.35
CA GLY A 37 -6.40 -28.83 -4.60
C GLY A 37 -6.87 -28.59 -3.16
N ARG A 38 -7.12 -27.33 -2.77
CA ARG A 38 -7.75 -26.96 -1.50
C ARG A 38 -8.64 -25.73 -1.68
N ASP A 39 -9.55 -25.51 -0.74
CA ASP A 39 -10.39 -24.32 -0.78
C ASP A 39 -9.59 -23.05 -0.41
N PHE A 40 -10.03 -21.92 -0.97
CA PHE A 40 -9.56 -20.61 -0.53
C PHE A 40 -10.11 -20.30 0.87
N PRO A 41 -9.39 -19.50 1.68
CA PRO A 41 -9.96 -18.96 2.91
C PRO A 41 -11.17 -18.06 2.59
N GLU A 42 -11.98 -17.77 3.62
CA GLU A 42 -13.11 -16.83 3.48
C GLU A 42 -12.67 -15.46 2.96
N THR A 43 -11.44 -15.03 3.25
CA THR A 43 -10.85 -13.81 2.70
C THR A 43 -9.35 -13.98 2.50
N VAL A 44 -8.85 -13.64 1.31
CA VAL A 44 -7.41 -13.51 1.05
C VAL A 44 -6.96 -12.09 1.38
N LEU A 45 -6.05 -11.97 2.34
CA LEU A 45 -5.48 -10.70 2.78
C LEU A 45 -4.27 -10.33 1.92
N PHE A 46 -4.32 -9.15 1.33
CA PHE A 46 -3.19 -8.49 0.68
C PHE A 46 -2.70 -7.37 1.60
N GLU A 47 -1.40 -7.26 1.77
CA GLU A 47 -0.79 -6.30 2.68
C GLU A 47 0.22 -5.42 1.93
N THR A 48 0.27 -4.15 2.28
CA THR A 48 1.29 -3.22 1.82
C THR A 48 1.58 -2.22 2.93
N GLY A 49 2.84 -1.87 3.08
CA GLY A 49 3.33 -0.92 4.06
C GLY A 49 4.04 0.22 3.35
N TYR A 50 4.00 1.40 3.96
CA TYR A 50 4.82 2.53 3.55
C TYR A 50 5.30 3.31 4.77
N GLY A 51 6.48 3.93 4.67
CA GLY A 51 7.02 4.76 5.74
C GLY A 51 6.71 6.25 5.53
N PRO A 52 6.01 6.94 6.44
CA PRO A 52 5.74 8.38 6.33
C PRO A 52 6.93 9.23 6.79
N SER A 53 8.14 8.82 6.42
CA SER A 53 9.40 9.46 6.83
C SER A 53 9.76 10.72 6.01
N GLY A 54 8.91 11.08 5.05
CA GLY A 54 9.01 12.28 4.24
C GLY A 54 7.71 12.54 3.51
N LEU A 55 7.66 13.64 2.75
CA LEU A 55 6.50 13.90 1.89
C LEU A 55 6.32 12.74 0.90
N PRO A 56 5.08 12.28 0.71
CA PRO A 56 4.80 11.22 -0.24
C PRO A 56 5.31 11.53 -1.64
N HIS A 57 5.91 10.54 -2.28
CA HIS A 57 6.36 10.64 -3.67
C HIS A 57 5.85 9.44 -4.48
N ILE A 58 6.14 9.44 -5.77
CA ILE A 58 5.71 8.38 -6.69
C ILE A 58 6.14 6.97 -6.24
N GLY A 59 7.23 6.87 -5.45
CA GLY A 59 7.70 5.61 -4.88
C GLY A 59 6.76 5.05 -3.82
N THR A 60 6.35 5.89 -2.86
CA THR A 60 5.34 5.57 -1.83
C THR A 60 4.02 5.14 -2.47
N PHE A 61 3.56 5.86 -3.50
CA PHE A 61 2.40 5.45 -4.27
C PHE A 61 2.61 4.10 -4.96
N GLY A 62 3.81 3.90 -5.54
CA GLY A 62 4.20 2.66 -6.19
C GLY A 62 4.15 1.44 -5.26
N GLU A 63 4.46 1.58 -3.97
CA GLU A 63 4.36 0.51 -2.96
C GLU A 63 2.91 0.03 -2.80
N VAL A 64 1.97 0.96 -2.71
CA VAL A 64 0.54 0.63 -2.59
C VAL A 64 -0.03 0.14 -3.93
N ALA A 65 0.37 0.76 -5.03
CA ALA A 65 -0.11 0.44 -6.36
C ALA A 65 0.28 -0.99 -6.78
N ARG A 66 1.50 -1.45 -6.50
CA ARG A 66 1.96 -2.80 -6.85
C ARG A 66 1.07 -3.89 -6.22
N THR A 67 0.81 -3.80 -4.92
CA THR A 67 -0.08 -4.76 -4.24
C THR A 67 -1.50 -4.70 -4.79
N THR A 68 -1.98 -3.50 -5.11
CA THR A 68 -3.31 -3.30 -5.75
C THR A 68 -3.39 -3.96 -7.13
N MET A 69 -2.34 -3.86 -7.95
CA MET A 69 -2.27 -4.50 -9.27
C MET A 69 -2.33 -6.03 -9.16
N VAL A 70 -1.55 -6.62 -8.24
CA VAL A 70 -1.57 -8.08 -8.01
C VAL A 70 -2.93 -8.53 -7.48
N ARG A 71 -3.52 -7.77 -6.54
CA ARG A 71 -4.87 -8.05 -6.03
C ARG A 71 -5.91 -8.00 -7.15
N HIS A 72 -5.86 -7.01 -8.04
CA HIS A 72 -6.77 -6.92 -9.18
C HIS A 72 -6.62 -8.12 -10.13
N ALA A 73 -5.38 -8.47 -10.50
CA ALA A 73 -5.11 -9.65 -11.32
C ALA A 73 -5.61 -10.95 -10.65
N PHE A 74 -5.42 -11.09 -9.34
CA PHE A 74 -5.93 -12.23 -8.57
C PHE A 74 -7.46 -12.30 -8.61
N ARG A 75 -8.16 -11.17 -8.43
CA ARG A 75 -9.62 -11.13 -8.54
C ARG A 75 -10.08 -11.56 -9.94
N LEU A 76 -9.45 -11.09 -11.02
CA LEU A 76 -9.78 -11.53 -12.38
C LEU A 76 -9.56 -13.04 -12.59
N LEU A 77 -8.42 -13.58 -12.18
CA LEU A 77 -8.10 -15.01 -12.31
C LEU A 77 -9.03 -15.91 -11.46
N THR A 78 -9.63 -15.36 -10.42
CA THR A 78 -10.62 -16.05 -9.57
C THR A 78 -12.06 -15.68 -9.90
N GLN A 79 -12.29 -14.91 -10.97
CA GLN A 79 -13.60 -14.39 -11.39
C GLN A 79 -14.34 -13.65 -10.27
N ASP A 80 -13.59 -12.98 -9.40
CA ASP A 80 -14.04 -12.27 -8.20
C ASP A 80 -14.82 -13.13 -7.19
N LYS A 81 -14.71 -14.46 -7.27
CA LYS A 81 -15.41 -15.40 -6.36
C LYS A 81 -14.73 -15.50 -5.00
N VAL A 82 -13.47 -15.11 -4.90
CA VAL A 82 -12.69 -15.12 -3.65
C VAL A 82 -12.65 -13.71 -3.09
N LYS A 83 -13.22 -13.53 -1.90
CA LYS A 83 -13.21 -12.24 -1.20
C LYS A 83 -11.77 -11.85 -0.87
N THR A 84 -11.45 -10.58 -1.09
CA THR A 84 -10.11 -10.03 -0.82
C THR A 84 -10.19 -8.79 0.05
N ARG A 85 -9.17 -8.58 0.88
CA ARG A 85 -8.99 -7.35 1.66
C ARG A 85 -7.58 -6.81 1.40
N LEU A 86 -7.45 -5.50 1.23
CA LEU A 86 -6.16 -4.81 1.23
C LEU A 86 -5.99 -4.13 2.59
N LEU A 87 -4.94 -4.51 3.32
CA LEU A 87 -4.47 -3.78 4.50
C LEU A 87 -3.28 -2.93 4.07
N CYS A 88 -3.49 -1.62 4.05
CA CYS A 88 -2.43 -0.64 3.87
C CYS A 88 -2.10 -0.07 5.25
N PHE A 89 -0.86 -0.27 5.70
CA PHE A 89 -0.39 0.23 6.99
C PHE A 89 0.72 1.26 6.80
N SER A 90 0.81 2.18 7.76
CA SER A 90 1.85 3.18 7.83
C SER A 90 2.85 2.75 8.90
N ASP A 91 4.14 2.70 8.55
CA ASP A 91 5.23 2.45 9.50
C ASP A 91 5.62 3.75 10.24
N ASP A 92 4.63 4.41 10.87
CA ASP A 92 4.82 5.71 11.53
C ASP A 92 5.48 5.61 12.92
N MET A 93 5.66 4.39 13.42
CA MET A 93 6.41 4.11 14.64
C MET A 93 7.91 3.91 14.39
N ASP A 94 8.35 3.86 13.14
CA ASP A 94 9.78 3.79 12.81
C ASP A 94 10.51 5.06 13.25
N GLY A 95 11.78 4.91 13.65
CA GLY A 95 12.61 6.04 14.03
C GLY A 95 12.94 6.96 12.85
N MET A 96 12.91 8.28 13.04
CA MET A 96 13.36 9.26 12.06
C MET A 96 14.88 9.12 11.82
N ARG A 97 15.28 8.35 10.80
CA ARG A 97 16.70 8.03 10.53
C ARG A 97 17.47 9.18 9.89
N LYS A 98 16.80 10.00 9.09
CA LYS A 98 17.37 11.16 8.37
C LYS A 98 16.33 12.29 8.39
N ILE A 99 16.81 13.52 8.55
CA ILE A 99 16.01 14.73 8.38
C ILE A 99 15.90 15.02 6.87
N PRO A 100 14.69 15.12 6.29
CA PRO A 100 14.53 15.45 4.87
C PRO A 100 15.08 16.83 4.53
N ASP A 101 15.52 17.03 3.28
CA ASP A 101 16.11 18.30 2.83
C ASP A 101 15.05 19.37 2.53
N ASN A 102 13.78 18.98 2.43
CA ASN A 102 12.64 19.83 2.09
C ASN A 102 11.82 20.29 3.32
N VAL A 103 12.28 20.01 4.54
CA VAL A 103 11.64 20.55 5.76
C VAL A 103 12.01 22.03 5.92
N PRO A 104 11.12 22.87 6.48
CA PRO A 104 11.37 24.30 6.64
C PRO A 104 12.57 24.64 7.54
N ASP A 105 12.73 23.89 8.63
CA ASP A 105 13.84 24.05 9.57
C ASP A 105 14.40 22.66 9.95
N ARG A 106 15.63 22.39 9.51
CA ARG A 106 16.33 21.13 9.80
C ARG A 106 16.88 21.11 11.23
N ALA A 107 17.38 22.24 11.73
CA ALA A 107 17.98 22.33 13.05
C ALA A 107 16.92 22.07 14.14
N PHE A 108 15.69 22.54 13.90
CA PHE A 108 14.53 22.22 14.74
C PHE A 108 14.30 20.72 14.93
N LEU A 109 14.61 19.89 13.92
CA LEU A 109 14.36 18.44 13.95
C LEU A 109 15.54 17.60 14.45
N GLU A 110 16.73 18.17 14.59
CA GLU A 110 17.94 17.46 15.06
C GLU A 110 17.76 16.71 16.39
N PRO A 111 17.08 17.27 17.41
CA PRO A 111 16.89 16.57 18.69
C PRO A 111 15.98 15.34 18.60
N TYR A 112 15.19 15.20 17.53
CA TYR A 112 14.17 14.18 17.39
C TYR A 112 14.60 13.00 16.50
N VAL A 113 15.84 12.99 16.02
CA VAL A 113 16.41 11.88 15.25
C VAL A 113 16.34 10.58 16.08
N GLN A 114 16.03 9.46 15.41
CA GLN A 114 15.71 8.15 16.01
C GLN A 114 14.39 8.07 16.79
N MET A 115 13.68 9.16 17.05
CA MET A 115 12.34 9.08 17.66
C MET A 115 11.31 8.57 16.64
N PRO A 116 10.23 7.89 17.10
CA PRO A 116 9.13 7.48 16.23
C PRO A 116 8.57 8.67 15.44
N LEU A 117 8.22 8.49 14.15
CA LEU A 117 7.68 9.58 13.32
C LEU A 117 6.41 10.20 13.91
N THR A 118 5.62 9.42 14.65
CA THR A 118 4.45 9.89 15.41
C THR A 118 4.81 10.80 16.60
N SER A 119 6.05 10.75 17.10
CA SER A 119 6.56 11.55 18.22
C SER A 119 7.40 12.76 17.78
N VAL A 120 7.79 12.84 16.51
CA VAL A 120 8.53 13.98 15.96
C VAL A 120 7.57 15.15 15.71
N PRO A 121 7.81 16.37 16.21
CA PRO A 121 6.95 17.52 15.95
C PRO A 121 6.79 17.82 14.45
N ASN A 122 5.62 18.31 14.05
CA ASN A 122 5.36 18.71 12.67
C ASN A 122 6.13 20.01 12.31
N PRO A 123 7.08 19.98 11.35
CA PRO A 123 7.86 21.15 10.94
C PRO A 123 7.16 22.01 9.86
N PHE A 124 6.06 21.52 9.26
CA PHE A 124 5.45 22.11 8.05
C PHE A 124 4.36 23.15 8.36
N GLY A 125 4.04 23.38 9.63
CA GLY A 125 2.86 24.14 10.05
C GLY A 125 1.55 23.36 9.85
N GLY A 126 0.42 24.01 10.16
CA GLY A 126 -0.91 23.39 10.12
C GLY A 126 -1.23 22.49 11.33
N ASP A 127 -2.45 21.99 11.38
CA ASP A 127 -3.03 21.34 12.58
C ASP A 127 -2.82 19.81 12.61
N TYR A 128 -1.61 19.35 12.28
CA TYR A 128 -1.24 17.93 12.38
C TYR A 128 -0.44 17.66 13.66
N GLU A 129 -0.79 16.60 14.38
CA GLU A 129 -0.21 16.27 15.69
C GLU A 129 1.31 16.00 15.65
N SER A 130 1.82 15.49 14.53
CA SER A 130 3.25 15.17 14.38
C SER A 130 3.68 15.09 12.91
N PHE A 131 4.98 14.94 12.69
CA PHE A 131 5.58 14.74 11.37
C PHE A 131 4.96 13.54 10.64
N GLY A 132 4.82 12.39 11.32
CA GLY A 132 4.19 11.20 10.75
C GLY A 132 2.71 11.45 10.40
N HIS A 133 1.95 12.14 11.27
CA HIS A 133 0.55 12.47 10.99
C HIS A 133 0.39 13.40 9.78
N HIS A 134 1.25 14.41 9.63
CA HIS A 134 1.24 15.28 8.46
C HIS A 134 1.47 14.49 7.17
N ASN A 135 2.55 13.70 7.11
CA ASN A 135 2.90 12.94 5.91
C ASN A 135 1.84 11.89 5.55
N ASN A 136 1.25 11.23 6.55
CA ASN A 136 0.13 10.30 6.36
C ASN A 136 -1.12 10.99 5.81
N ALA A 137 -1.40 12.23 6.23
CA ALA A 137 -2.54 12.98 5.71
C ALA A 137 -2.38 13.35 4.23
N MET A 138 -1.14 13.52 3.74
CA MET A 138 -0.85 13.84 2.34
C MET A 138 -1.05 12.64 1.38
N LEU A 139 -1.33 11.43 1.90
CA LEU A 139 -1.62 10.22 1.13
C LEU A 139 -3.11 9.89 1.00
N ARG A 140 -3.99 10.68 1.63
CA ARG A 140 -5.43 10.43 1.71
C ARG A 140 -6.20 11.10 0.58
#